data_AF-A0A5C9CKR8-F1
#
_entry.id   AF-A0A5C9CKR8-F1
#
_cell.length_a   1.000
_cell.length_b   1.000
_cell.length_c   1.000
_cell.angle_alpha   90.00
_cell.angle_beta   90.00
_cell.angle_gamma   90.00
#
_symmetry.space_group_name_H-M   'P 1'
#
loop_
_entity.id
_entity.type
_entity.pdbx_description
1 polymer ?
#
loop_
_entity_poly.entity_id
_entity_poly.type
_entity_poly.pdbx_seq_one_letter_code
_entity_poly.pdbx_strand_id
1 'polypeptide(L)' 'MKTYRITITLADGTQGRSLGLYSDGFAAVIDVMTTFPDAHRISARRMP' A
#
# COMPACT_ATOMS: atom_id res chain seq x y z
N MET A 1 -11.52 11.92 1.53
CA MET A 1 -10.61 10.92 0.93
C MET A 1 -9.42 11.64 0.31
N LYS A 2 -8.26 10.99 0.27
CA LYS A 2 -7.01 11.53 -0.29
C LYS A 2 -6.37 10.44 -1.15
N THR A 3 -5.62 10.84 -2.18
CA THR A 3 -4.86 9.89 -2.99
C THR A 3 -3.64 9.42 -2.22
N TYR A 4 -3.46 8.11 -2.12
CA TYR A 4 -2.27 7.48 -1.57
C TYR A 4 -1.59 6.64 -2.63
N ARG A 5 -0.27 6.77 -2.70
CA ARG A 5 0.60 5.84 -3.41
C ARG A 5 1.03 4.75 -2.46
N ILE A 6 0.63 3.53 -2.75
CA ILE A 6 1.03 2.33 -2.05
C ILE A 6 2.23 1.74 -2.77
N THR A 7 3.25 1.34 -2.01
CA THR A 7 4.35 0.50 -2.49
C THR A 7 4.37 -0.77 -1.67
N ILE A 8 4.40 -1.91 -2.36
CA ILE A 8 4.39 -3.25 -1.80
C ILE A 8 5.72 -3.90 -2.15
N THR A 9 6.36 -4.56 -1.20
CA THR A 9 7.55 -5.37 -1.42
C THR A 9 7.26 -6.77 -0.91
N LEU A 10 7.38 -7.76 -1.78
CA LEU A 10 7.21 -9.17 -1.47
C LEU A 10 8.52 -9.76 -0.90
N ALA A 11 8.44 -10.98 -0.36
CA ALA A 11 9.58 -11.64 0.27
C ALA A 11 10.76 -11.93 -0.68
N ASP A 12 10.48 -12.10 -1.98
CA ASP A 12 11.48 -12.27 -3.04
C ASP A 12 12.13 -10.94 -3.49
N GLY A 13 11.72 -9.81 -2.90
CA GLY A 13 12.17 -8.47 -3.24
C GLY A 13 11.40 -7.82 -4.39
N THR A 14 10.45 -8.52 -5.02
CA THR A 14 9.59 -7.97 -6.07
C THR A 14 8.77 -6.81 -5.52
N GLN A 15 8.66 -5.72 -6.29
CA GLN A 15 7.94 -4.51 -5.88
C GLN A 15 6.74 -4.21 -6.76
N GLY A 16 5.60 -3.99 -6.12
CA GLY A 16 4.37 -3.48 -6.73
C GLY A 16 4.09 -2.04 -6.31
N ARG A 17 3.44 -1.26 -7.17
CA ARG A 17 3.00 0.11 -6.86
C ARG A 17 1.55 0.29 -7.30
N SER A 18 0.75 0.92 -6.44
CA SER A 18 -0.64 1.23 -6.73
C SER A 18 -0.99 2.64 -6.25
N LEU A 19 -2.02 3.24 -6.86
CA LEU A 19 -2.64 4.49 -6.44
C LEU A 19 -4.09 4.21 -6.08
N GLY A 20 -4.54 4.73 -4.94
CA GLY A 20 -5.93 4.60 -4.53
C GLY A 20 -6.40 5.77 -3.67
N LEU A 21 -7.72 5.91 -3.55
CA LEU A 21 -8.36 6.90 -2.70
C LEU A 21 -8.72 6.27 -1.36
N TYR A 22 -8.16 6.81 -0.27
CA TYR A 22 -8.37 6.30 1.08
C TYR A 22 -8.73 7.43 2.05
N SER A 23 -9.33 7.11 3.19
CA SER A 23 -9.58 8.06 4.28
C SER A 23 -8.27 8.62 4.84
N ASP A 24 -7.30 7.72 5.04
CA ASP A 24 -5.99 7.95 5.60
C ASP A 24 -5.00 6.85 5.12
N GLY A 25 -3.74 6.96 5.53
CA GLY A 25 -2.70 6.03 5.10
C GLY A 25 -2.79 4.66 5.77
N PHE A 26 -3.42 4.55 6.94
CA PHE A 26 -3.57 3.29 7.65
C PHE A 26 -4.64 2.41 6.99
N ALA A 27 -5.76 3.02 6.61
CA ALA A 27 -6.79 2.38 5.78
C ALA A 27 -6.20 1.83 4.47
N ALA A 28 -5.32 2.60 3.82
CA ALA A 28 -4.60 2.14 2.61
C ALA A 28 -3.71 0.92 2.87
N VAL A 29 -3.01 0.87 4.02
CA VAL A 29 -2.16 -0.28 4.37
C VAL A 29 -3.00 -1.52 4.69
N ILE A 30 -4.09 -1.38 5.46
CA ILE A 30 -4.97 -2.51 5.80
C ILE A 30 -5.55 -3.17 4.55
N ASP A 31 -6.09 -2.37 3.62
CA ASP A 31 -6.65 -2.85 2.36
C ASP A 31 -5.62 -3.63 1.52
N VAL A 32 -4.36 -3.20 1.57
CA VAL A 32 -3.28 -3.85 0.83
C VAL A 32 -2.81 -5.12 1.54
N MET A 33 -2.80 -5.14 2.88
CA MET A 33 -2.47 -6.32 3.67
C MET A 33 -3.47 -7.46 3.46
N THR A 34 -4.76 -7.16 3.29
CA THR A 34 -5.77 -8.20 3.01
C THR A 34 -5.58 -8.82 1.63
N THR A 35 -5.06 -8.05 0.67
CA THR A 35 -4.80 -8.50 -0.71
C THR A 35 -3.46 -9.21 -0.84
N PHE A 36 -2.43 -8.74 -0.13
CA PHE A 36 -1.07 -9.25 -0.15
C PHE A 36 -0.62 -9.62 1.27
N PRO A 37 -1.15 -10.71 1.86
CA PRO A 37 -0.83 -11.10 3.23
C PRO A 37 0.65 -11.48 3.40
N ASP A 38 1.29 -11.94 2.32
CA ASP A 38 2.70 -12.34 2.29
C ASP A 38 3.64 -11.16 1.95
N ALA A 39 3.13 -9.93 1.91
CA ALA A 39 3.96 -8.76 1.68
C ALA A 39 4.97 -8.60 2.83
N HIS A 40 6.25 -8.58 2.47
CA HIS A 40 7.33 -8.33 3.42
C HIS A 40 7.30 -6.88 3.94
N ARG A 41 6.91 -5.93 3.09
CA ARG A 41 6.78 -4.51 3.45
C ARG A 41 5.70 -3.82 2.65
N ILE A 42 4.90 -2.99 3.33
CA ILE A 42 3.91 -2.10 2.71
C ILE A 42 4.19 -0.67 3.17
N SER A 43 4.11 0.28 2.24
CA SER A 43 4.27 1.72 2.51
C SER A 43 3.17 2.51 1.83
N ALA A 44 2.48 3.38 2.56
CA ALA A 44 1.47 4.28 2.03
C ALA A 44 1.95 5.74 2.14
N ARG A 45 2.10 6.40 0.99
CA ARG A 45 2.49 7.82 0.91
C ARG A 45 1.33 8.65 0.39
N ARG A 46 0.92 9.67 1.14
CA ARG A 46 -0.07 10.64 0.66
C ARG A 46 0.48 11.41 -0.53
N MET A 47 -0.31 11.53 -1.59
CA MET A 47 -0.01 12.37 -2.74
C MET A 47 -0.47 13.83 -2.49
N PRO A 48 0.21 14.83 -3.09
CA PRO A 48 -0.19 16.24 -2.99
C PRO A 48 -1.63 16.47 -3.43
#